data_AF-D4CI52-F1
#
_entry.id   AF-D4CI52-F1
#
_cell.length_a   1.000
_cell.length_b   1.000
_cell.length_c   1.000
_cell.angle_alpha   90.00
_cell.angle_beta   90.00
_cell.angle_gamma   90.00
#
_symmetry.space_group_name_H-M   'P 1'
#
loop_
_entity.id
_entity.type
_entity.pdbx_description
1 polymer ?
#
loop_
_entity_poly.entity_id
_entity_poly.type
_entity_poly.pdbx_seq_one_letter_code
_entity_poly.pdbx_strand_id
1 'polypeptide(L)'
;MKDYDEIRKRYLSGESQRHIAKTLGISRNTVSKYCEGAAVPWVRKTPERRSTVLTDDTIAFIQACLSEGEEERPEETEAHGQAHLRPPGRRDRIHRW
;
A
#
# COMPACT_ATOMS: atom_id res chain seq x y z
N MET A 1 -18.23 -0.64 6.96
CA MET A 1 -19.21 0.48 6.93
C MET A 1 -20.52 -0.08 7.43
N LYS A 2 -21.14 0.52 8.47
CA LYS A 2 -22.35 -0.03 9.10
C LYS A 2 -23.59 0.05 8.18
N ASP A 3 -23.56 0.96 7.22
CA ASP A 3 -24.74 1.27 6.38
C ASP A 3 -24.87 0.42 5.12
N TYR A 4 -23.89 -0.45 4.81
CA TYR A 4 -23.91 -1.27 3.59
C TYR A 4 -25.13 -2.20 3.55
N ASP A 5 -25.38 -2.90 4.64
CA ASP A 5 -26.51 -3.84 4.73
C ASP A 5 -27.85 -3.12 4.58
N GLU A 6 -27.96 -1.93 5.17
CA GLU A 6 -29.17 -1.11 5.14
C GLU A 6 -29.44 -0.54 3.74
N ILE A 7 -28.40 -0.03 3.06
CA ILE A 7 -28.48 0.41 1.66
C ILE A 7 -29.00 -0.74 0.78
N ARG A 8 -28.45 -1.95 0.97
CA ARG A 8 -28.80 -3.11 0.14
C ARG A 8 -30.21 -3.61 0.41
N LYS A 9 -30.63 -3.69 1.69
CA LYS A 9 -32.00 -4.04 2.07
C LYS A 9 -33.02 -3.10 1.42
N ARG A 10 -32.85 -1.79 1.59
CA ARG A 10 -33.77 -0.78 1.03
C ARG A 10 -33.81 -0.78 -0.48
N TYR A 11 -32.67 -0.97 -1.14
CA TYR A 11 -32.61 -1.07 -2.59
C TYR A 11 -33.35 -2.31 -3.11
N LEU A 12 -33.21 -3.46 -2.45
CA LEU A 12 -33.98 -4.67 -2.76
C LEU A 12 -35.48 -4.52 -2.46
N SER A 13 -35.85 -3.66 -1.52
CA SER A 13 -37.25 -3.27 -1.27
C SER A 13 -37.82 -2.31 -2.33
N GLY A 14 -37.03 -1.91 -3.33
CA GLY A 14 -37.48 -1.03 -4.43
C GLY A 14 -37.36 0.47 -4.14
N GLU A 15 -36.72 0.88 -3.03
CA GLU A 15 -36.46 2.29 -2.78
C GLU A 15 -35.47 2.88 -3.80
N SER A 16 -35.77 4.08 -4.29
CA SER A 16 -34.82 4.79 -5.17
C SER A 16 -33.53 5.14 -4.42
N GLN A 17 -32.39 5.07 -5.11
CA GLN A 17 -31.08 5.44 -4.52
C GLN A 17 -31.07 6.87 -3.94
N ARG A 18 -31.83 7.80 -4.54
CA ARG A 18 -31.98 9.18 -4.05
C ARG A 18 -32.71 9.23 -2.70
N HIS A 19 -33.73 8.40 -2.53
CA HIS A 19 -34.47 8.30 -1.28
C HIS A 19 -33.58 7.70 -0.19
N ILE A 20 -32.90 6.58 -0.49
CA ILE A 20 -31.95 5.92 0.43
C ILE A 20 -30.86 6.89 0.90
N ALA A 21 -30.27 7.66 -0.02
CA ALA A 21 -29.24 8.65 0.29
C ALA A 21 -29.75 9.72 1.28
N LYS A 22 -30.97 10.23 1.07
CA LYS A 22 -31.58 11.23 1.97
C LYS A 22 -31.90 10.64 3.34
N THR A 23 -32.48 9.44 3.37
CA THR A 23 -32.91 8.79 4.62
C THR A 23 -31.74 8.36 5.49
N LEU A 24 -30.64 7.89 4.88
CA LEU A 24 -29.43 7.49 5.61
C LEU A 24 -28.44 8.63 5.85
N GLY A 25 -28.63 9.80 5.21
CA GLY A 25 -27.67 10.90 5.29
C GLY A 25 -26.33 10.60 4.61
N ILE A 26 -26.33 9.72 3.60
CA ILE A 26 -25.13 9.23 2.93
C ILE A 26 -25.08 9.79 1.50
N SER A 27 -23.88 10.07 0.99
CA SER A 27 -23.73 10.54 -0.39
C SER A 27 -24.34 9.56 -1.40
N ARG A 28 -24.97 10.10 -2.45
CA ARG A 28 -25.54 9.28 -3.53
C ARG A 28 -24.50 8.38 -4.20
N ASN A 29 -23.25 8.83 -4.28
CA ASN A 29 -22.14 8.05 -4.85
C ASN A 29 -21.86 6.79 -4.03
N THR A 30 -21.90 6.90 -2.71
CA THR A 30 -21.72 5.74 -1.81
C THR A 30 -22.89 4.77 -1.93
N VAL A 31 -24.13 5.26 -2.04
CA VAL A 31 -25.31 4.41 -2.28
C VAL A 31 -25.17 3.68 -3.62
N SER A 32 -24.83 4.39 -4.70
CA SER A 32 -24.63 3.81 -6.02
C SER A 32 -23.50 2.77 -6.05
N LYS A 33 -22.42 2.98 -5.28
CA LYS A 33 -21.32 2.01 -5.17
C LYS A 33 -21.76 0.69 -4.55
N TYR A 34 -22.72 0.71 -3.62
CA TYR A 34 -23.05 -0.45 -2.79
C TYR A 34 -24.43 -1.08 -3.08
N CYS A 35 -25.34 -0.39 -3.76
CA CYS A 35 -26.70 -0.88 -4.00
C CYS A 35 -26.76 -2.18 -4.80
N GLU A 36 -25.89 -2.34 -5.80
CA GLU A 36 -25.81 -3.54 -6.64
C GLU A 36 -25.07 -4.70 -5.94
N GLY A 37 -24.34 -4.42 -4.86
CA GLY A 37 -23.56 -5.43 -4.13
C GLY A 37 -22.26 -5.87 -4.82
N ALA A 38 -21.91 -5.32 -5.99
CA ALA A 38 -20.67 -5.63 -6.71
C ALA A 38 -19.40 -5.20 -5.93
N ALA A 39 -19.52 -4.22 -5.03
CA ALA A 39 -18.46 -3.78 -4.16
C ALA A 39 -18.88 -3.98 -2.70
N VAL A 40 -17.94 -4.42 -1.87
CA VAL A 40 -18.15 -4.61 -0.44
C VAL A 40 -17.18 -3.72 0.36
N PRO A 41 -17.59 -3.13 1.49
CA PRO A 41 -16.75 -2.19 2.24
C PRO A 41 -15.42 -2.75 2.74
N TRP A 42 -15.32 -4.07 2.91
CA TRP A 42 -14.13 -4.74 3.44
C TRP A 42 -13.12 -5.14 2.36
N VAL A 43 -13.50 -5.10 1.08
CA VAL A 43 -12.58 -5.38 -0.03
C VAL A 43 -12.04 -4.05 -0.55
N ARG A 44 -10.74 -3.84 -0.39
CA ARG A 44 -10.05 -2.71 -1.02
C ARG A 44 -9.78 -3.03 -2.49
N LYS A 45 -10.15 -2.12 -3.39
CA LYS A 45 -9.74 -2.20 -4.79
C LYS A 45 -8.26 -1.88 -4.87
N THR A 46 -7.44 -2.82 -5.30
CA THR A 46 -6.04 -2.55 -5.61
C THR A 46 -6.01 -1.61 -6.81
N PRO A 47 -5.43 -0.41 -6.69
CA PRO A 47 -5.29 0.47 -7.84
C PRO A 47 -4.34 -0.18 -8.85
N GLU A 48 -4.83 -0.45 -10.04
CA GLU A 48 -4.02 -0.86 -11.18
C GLU A 48 -3.24 0.37 -11.68
N ARG A 49 -2.11 0.67 -11.05
CA ARG A 49 -1.23 1.77 -11.47
C ARG A 49 -0.06 1.18 -12.25
N ARG A 50 0.06 1.57 -13.52
CA ARG A 50 1.31 1.39 -14.26
C ARG A 50 2.25 2.50 -13.84
N SER A 51 3.48 2.14 -13.47
CA SER A 51 4.47 3.17 -13.15
C SER A 51 4.88 3.88 -14.44
N THR A 52 4.95 5.21 -14.42
CA THR A 52 5.41 5.99 -15.58
C THR A 52 6.92 5.91 -15.75
N VAL A 53 7.64 5.59 -14.67
CA VAL A 53 9.11 5.58 -14.63
C VAL A 53 9.69 4.20 -14.91
N LEU A 54 9.14 3.12 -14.33
CA LEU A 54 9.55 1.75 -14.63
C LEU A 54 8.80 1.26 -15.86
N THR A 55 9.15 1.81 -17.02
CA THR A 55 8.77 1.26 -18.33
C THR A 55 9.66 0.06 -18.68
N ASP A 56 9.23 -0.76 -19.64
CA ASP A 56 10.01 -1.92 -20.08
C ASP A 56 11.44 -1.51 -20.52
N ASP A 57 11.58 -0.37 -21.20
CA ASP A 57 12.88 0.18 -21.61
C ASP A 57 13.78 0.50 -20.42
N THR A 58 13.23 1.15 -19.38
CA THR A 58 14.02 1.46 -18.16
C THR A 58 14.39 0.21 -17.38
N ILE A 59 13.54 -0.81 -17.39
CA ILE A 59 13.83 -2.09 -16.75
C ILE A 59 14.96 -2.80 -17.50
N ALA A 60 14.88 -2.85 -18.84
CA ALA A 60 15.91 -3.43 -19.69
C ALA A 60 17.26 -2.70 -19.53
N PHE A 61 17.22 -1.37 -19.44
CA PHE A 61 18.42 -0.56 -19.19
C PHE A 61 19.04 -0.88 -17.82
N ILE A 62 18.25 -0.91 -16.75
CA ILE A 62 18.74 -1.25 -15.41
C ILE A 62 19.33 -2.67 -15.41
N GLN A 63 18.68 -3.63 -16.08
CA GLN A 63 19.17 -5.01 -16.18
C GLN A 63 20.51 -5.10 -16.93
N ALA A 64 20.66 -4.36 -18.03
CA ALA A 64 21.92 -4.27 -18.77
C ALA A 64 23.05 -3.73 -17.87
N CYS A 65 22.82 -2.61 -17.17
CA CYS A 65 23.81 -2.03 -16.26
C CYS A 65 24.20 -2.99 -15.12
N LEU A 66 23.23 -3.71 -14.54
CA LEU A 66 23.52 -4.69 -13.50
C LEU A 66 24.32 -5.89 -14.03
N SER A 67 24.04 -6.32 -15.27
CA SER A 67 24.75 -7.45 -15.90
C SER A 67 26.19 -7.09 -16.24
N GLU A 68 26.41 -5.88 -16.77
CA GLU A 68 27.74 -5.32 -17.04
C GLU A 68 28.56 -5.21 -15.74
N GLY A 69 27.95 -4.79 -14.63
CA GLY A 69 28.62 -4.72 -13.33
C GLY A 69 29.00 -6.09 -12.72
N GLU A 70 28.37 -7.19 -13.14
CA GLU A 70 28.78 -8.54 -12.72
C GLU A 70 29.98 -9.07 -13.52
N GLU A 71 30.12 -8.65 -14.79
CA GLU A 71 31.25 -8.97 -15.66
C GLU A 71 32.48 -8.09 -15.38
N GLU A 72 32.26 -6.82 -15.04
CA GLU A 72 33.27 -5.83 -14.70
C GLU A 72 33.60 -5.85 -13.19
N ARG A 73 33.75 -7.04 -12.60
CA ARG A 73 34.23 -7.18 -11.22
C ARG A 73 35.77 -7.23 -11.27
N PRO A 74 36.50 -6.12 -11.02
CA PRO A 74 37.90 -6.25 -10.67
C PRO A 74 37.97 -7.08 -9.39
N GLU A 75 38.79 -8.11 -9.44
CA GLU A 75 39.22 -8.89 -8.29
C GLU A 75 40.08 -8.03 -7.35
N GLU A 76 39.49 -6.99 -6.76
CA GLU A 76 40.08 -6.28 -5.63
C GLU A 76 39.24 -6.52 -4.38
N THR A 77 39.93 -7.14 -3.44
CA THR A 77 39.50 -7.66 -2.16
C THR A 77 39.08 -6.58 -1.15
N GLU A 78 38.03 -6.91 -0.40
CA GLU A 78 37.79 -6.58 1.01
C GLU A 78 37.42 -5.15 1.48
N ALA A 79 36.37 -5.14 2.31
CA ALA A 79 36.10 -4.25 3.44
C ALA A 79 35.41 -2.89 3.21
N HIS A 80 34.13 -2.89 2.79
CA HIS A 80 33.18 -1.84 3.20
C HIS A 80 31.82 -2.41 3.64
N GLY A 81 31.84 -3.49 4.42
CA GLY A 81 30.78 -3.75 5.39
C GLY A 81 31.01 -2.84 6.60
N GLN A 82 30.49 -1.61 6.58
CA GLN A 82 30.44 -0.78 7.79
C GLN A 82 29.45 -1.41 8.78
N ALA A 83 29.94 -2.39 9.53
CA ALA A 83 29.37 -2.79 10.79
C ALA A 83 29.43 -1.57 11.71
N HIS A 84 28.26 -0.95 11.92
CA HIS A 84 28.05 0.11 12.89
C HIS A 84 28.32 -0.46 14.30
N LEU A 85 29.58 -0.45 14.72
CA LEU A 85 29.99 -0.76 16.08
C LEU A 85 29.45 0.36 16.99
N ARG A 86 28.29 0.08 17.60
CA ARG A 86 27.75 0.85 18.70
C ARG A 86 28.80 0.87 19.83
N PRO A 87 29.23 2.04 20.34
CA PRO A 87 30.23 2.07 21.40
C PRO A 87 29.70 1.38 22.65
N PRO A 88 30.52 0.63 23.40
CA PRO A 88 30.09 0.05 24.66
C PRO A 88 29.71 1.18 25.62
N GLY A 89 28.45 1.17 26.06
CA GLY A 89 27.93 2.11 27.03
C GLY A 89 28.85 2.17 28.25
N ARG A 90 29.17 3.40 28.68
CA ARG A 90 29.82 3.63 29.98
C ARG A 90 29.00 2.89 31.01
N ARG A 91 29.62 1.95 31.73
CA ARG A 91 29.02 1.35 32.92
C ARG A 91 28.85 2.49 33.90
N ASP A 92 27.61 2.94 34.10
CA ASP A 92 27.28 3.81 35.21
C ASP A 92 27.69 3.07 36.48
N ARG A 93 28.70 3.66 37.13
CA ARG A 93 29.22 3.23 38.41
C ARG A 93 28.09 3.48 39.41
N ILE A 94 27.32 2.44 39.70
CA ILE A 94 26.34 2.42 40.79
C ILE A 94 27.14 2.64 42.09
N HIS A 95 27.25 3.89 42.51
CA HIS A 95 27.59 4.20 43.89
C HIS A 95 26.34 3.98 44.73
N ARG A 96 26.28 2.77 45.29
CA ARG A 96 25.61 2.48 46.56
C ARG A 96 26.02 3.53 47.59
N TRP A 97 25.06 4.33 48.06
CA TRP A 97 24.80 4.71 49.45
C TRP A 97 23.36 5.20 49.55
#